data_AF-A0AAD4LPR7-F1
#
_entry.id   AF-A0AAD4LPR7-F1
#
_cell.length_a   1.000
_cell.length_b   1.000
_cell.length_c   1.000
_cell.angle_alpha   90.00
_cell.angle_beta   90.00
_cell.angle_gamma   90.00
#
_symmetry.space_group_name_H-M   'P 1'
#
loop_
_entity.id
_entity.type
_entity.pdbx_description
1 polymer ?
#
loop_
_entity_poly.entity_id
_entity_poly.type
_entity_poly.pdbx_seq_one_letter_code
_entity_poly.pdbx_strand_id
1 'polypeptide(L)'
;MLAASASLLNIPVVVLDIGAHAPAKQVVAPTAPHRAHVDGSFSDPDQIRELATKVDVLTVEIEHVNVDVLEEVQSSHGVEVHPNPSAIRIIQDKFRQKEHFLSLSLPVAEFLPVDSTDRAITSVAGVLGLPLMLKSRTLAYDGRGNYVLRELSQIQDALNALGGRPLYAEKWVSFVKEIAVMVVRTATGDTFSYPVVETVQKDNICHLVFAPLRSRDTGLMARARDIAETAVRSLSGAGVFCVEMFLLASGQILVNEIAPRPHNSGHYTIEACETSQYENHLRAILALPIGSTALKVPSAAMLNILGASNDMSELTNFAKLALSVPGASVHLYGKAECRKGRKMGHITVTANSDAEISARLHQLLQHLPGRDDDDDLDSHVPAAPEPGEGRSHEQPLVGVIMGSDSDLPVMLPAARILDRFRVPYELTIVSAHRTPDRLVAYARSAAPRGLRVIIAGAGGAAHLPGMVAAMTALPVIGVPVKGSSLDGVDSLHSIVQMPRGIPVATVAINNGTNAGLLAVRILAAGNPSLVRDMEDYLKGLEKEVLGKVEKLERIGWESYKVESI
;
A
#
# COMPACT_ATOMS: atom_id res chain seq x y z
N MET A 1 -10.31 -13.90 11.14
CA MET A 1 -9.88 -12.55 11.56
C MET A 1 -11.03 -11.75 12.17
N LEU A 2 -12.21 -11.67 11.51
CA LEU A 2 -13.39 -11.00 12.07
C LEU A 2 -13.75 -11.48 13.50
N ALA A 3 -13.79 -12.80 13.72
CA ALA A 3 -14.03 -13.40 15.03
C ALA A 3 -13.00 -13.01 16.10
N ALA A 4 -11.73 -12.80 15.72
CA ALA A 4 -10.69 -12.34 16.64
C ALA A 4 -10.93 -10.89 17.08
N SER A 5 -11.28 -10.00 16.15
CA SER A 5 -11.65 -8.62 16.44
C SER A 5 -12.92 -8.54 17.29
N ALA A 6 -13.90 -9.41 17.05
CA ALA A 6 -15.13 -9.48 17.83
C ALA A 6 -14.87 -9.86 19.29
N SER A 7 -13.96 -10.81 19.52
CA SER A 7 -13.55 -11.22 20.87
C SER A 7 -13.00 -10.06 21.70
N LEU A 8 -12.18 -9.19 21.09
CA LEU A 8 -11.62 -8.00 21.76
C LEU A 8 -12.70 -6.98 22.17
N LEU A 9 -13.84 -6.97 21.49
CA LEU A 9 -14.99 -6.11 21.79
C LEU A 9 -16.07 -6.81 22.64
N ASN A 10 -15.81 -8.05 23.10
CA ASN A 10 -16.78 -8.88 23.80
C ASN A 10 -18.09 -9.09 23.02
N ILE A 11 -17.99 -9.20 21.69
CA ILE A 11 -19.14 -9.48 20.81
C ILE A 11 -19.27 -11.00 20.63
N PRO A 12 -20.40 -11.62 21.02
CA PRO A 12 -20.65 -13.04 20.74
C PRO A 12 -20.77 -13.30 19.24
N VAL A 13 -20.07 -14.31 18.72
CA VAL A 13 -20.10 -14.68 17.30
C VAL A 13 -20.54 -16.13 17.14
N VAL A 14 -21.52 -16.35 16.26
CA VAL A 14 -21.93 -17.68 15.77
C VAL A 14 -21.53 -17.76 14.31
N VAL A 15 -21.06 -18.92 13.86
CA VAL A 15 -20.47 -19.12 12.53
C VAL A 15 -21.19 -20.26 11.84
N LEU A 16 -21.51 -20.07 10.56
CA LEU A 16 -21.93 -21.12 9.63
C LEU A 16 -20.77 -21.38 8.66
N ASP A 17 -20.18 -22.57 8.75
CA ASP A 17 -19.16 -23.04 7.79
C ASP A 17 -19.05 -24.56 7.84
N ILE A 18 -18.43 -25.17 6.83
CA ILE A 18 -18.25 -26.62 6.72
C ILE A 18 -17.11 -27.07 7.65
N GLY A 19 -17.41 -28.03 8.51
CA GLY A 19 -16.46 -28.68 9.39
C GLY A 19 -16.30 -27.97 10.74
N ALA A 20 -16.10 -28.77 11.78
CA ALA A 20 -15.91 -28.28 13.15
C ALA A 20 -14.65 -27.42 13.33
N HIS A 21 -13.67 -27.56 12.43
CA HIS A 21 -12.39 -26.87 12.49
C HIS A 21 -12.21 -25.84 11.38
N ALA A 22 -13.29 -25.27 10.85
CA ALA A 22 -13.20 -24.10 9.99
C ALA A 22 -12.42 -22.96 10.69
N PRO A 23 -11.55 -22.20 9.98
CA PRO A 23 -10.70 -21.16 10.57
C PRO A 23 -11.40 -20.23 11.56
N ALA A 24 -12.61 -19.76 11.25
CA ALA A 24 -13.35 -18.85 12.11
C ALA A 24 -13.84 -19.52 13.42
N LYS A 25 -14.22 -20.81 13.37
CA LYS A 25 -14.68 -21.58 14.54
C LYS A 25 -13.56 -21.90 15.53
N GLN A 26 -12.29 -21.80 15.11
CA GLN A 26 -11.14 -22.08 15.98
C GLN A 26 -10.84 -20.95 16.99
N VAL A 27 -11.35 -19.74 16.74
CA VAL A 27 -10.97 -18.54 17.51
C VAL A 27 -11.95 -18.21 18.63
N VAL A 28 -13.24 -18.47 18.42
CA VAL A 28 -14.29 -18.09 19.35
C VAL A 28 -15.07 -19.34 19.74
N ALA A 29 -15.14 -19.61 21.05
CA ALA A 29 -15.98 -20.67 21.57
C ALA A 29 -17.43 -20.15 21.79
N PRO A 30 -18.46 -20.97 21.51
CA PRO A 30 -19.84 -20.62 21.84
C PRO A 30 -20.02 -20.34 23.34
N THR A 31 -20.72 -19.26 23.67
CA THR A 31 -20.98 -18.85 25.07
C THR A 31 -22.07 -19.70 25.75
N ALA A 32 -22.92 -20.36 24.97
CA ALA A 32 -23.98 -21.24 25.44
C ALA A 32 -24.36 -22.28 24.37
N PRO A 33 -24.95 -23.44 24.75
CA PRO A 33 -25.30 -24.50 23.80
C PRO A 33 -26.24 -24.05 22.66
N HIS A 34 -27.21 -23.18 22.94
CA HIS A 34 -28.14 -22.68 21.92
C HIS A 34 -27.45 -21.76 20.89
N ARG A 35 -26.29 -21.19 21.23
CA ARG A 35 -25.42 -20.38 20.35
C ARG A 35 -24.26 -21.18 19.75
N ALA A 36 -24.34 -22.50 19.74
CA ALA A 36 -23.37 -23.33 19.04
C ALA A 36 -23.29 -22.93 17.55
N HIS A 37 -22.07 -22.97 16.99
CA HIS A 37 -21.83 -22.79 15.56
C HIS A 37 -22.66 -23.78 14.74
N VAL A 38 -23.07 -23.36 13.56
CA VAL A 38 -23.81 -24.19 12.60
C VAL A 38 -22.80 -24.86 11.66
N ASP A 39 -22.94 -26.17 11.47
CA ASP A 39 -22.07 -26.91 10.57
C ASP A 39 -22.72 -27.12 9.21
N GLY A 40 -22.05 -26.63 8.16
CA GLY A 40 -22.39 -26.89 6.78
C GLY A 40 -22.19 -25.69 5.83
N SER A 41 -22.78 -25.77 4.64
CA SER A 41 -22.61 -24.79 3.58
C SER A 41 -23.45 -23.53 3.78
N PHE A 42 -22.80 -22.37 3.64
CA PHE A 42 -23.44 -21.05 3.51
C PHE A 42 -24.27 -20.87 2.21
N SER A 43 -24.37 -21.90 1.37
CA SER A 43 -25.28 -21.96 0.22
C SER A 43 -26.55 -22.77 0.50
N ASP A 44 -26.59 -23.48 1.63
CA ASP A 44 -27.74 -24.29 2.05
C ASP A 44 -28.80 -23.40 2.74
N PRO A 45 -30.01 -23.29 2.19
CA PRO A 45 -31.09 -22.49 2.77
C PRO A 45 -31.40 -22.81 4.23
N ASP A 46 -31.43 -24.10 4.61
CA ASP A 46 -31.88 -24.52 5.92
C ASP A 46 -30.87 -24.16 7.00
N GLN A 47 -29.59 -24.21 6.65
CA GLN A 47 -28.51 -23.84 7.56
C GLN A 47 -28.37 -22.32 7.74
N ILE A 48 -28.66 -21.55 6.69
CA ILE A 48 -28.77 -20.08 6.79
C ILE A 48 -29.93 -19.72 7.73
N ARG A 49 -31.10 -20.38 7.59
CA ARG A 49 -32.24 -20.18 8.50
C ARG A 49 -31.88 -20.56 9.92
N GLU A 50 -31.21 -21.69 10.15
CA GLU A 50 -30.76 -22.09 11.48
C GLU A 50 -29.86 -21.01 12.10
N LEU A 51 -28.86 -20.51 11.36
CA LEU A 51 -27.98 -19.45 11.84
C LEU A 51 -28.78 -18.19 12.20
N ALA A 52 -29.73 -17.78 11.37
CA ALA A 52 -30.57 -16.60 11.59
C ALA A 52 -31.37 -16.70 12.91
N THR A 53 -31.79 -17.88 13.34
CA THR A 53 -32.48 -18.04 14.64
C THR A 53 -31.60 -17.78 15.87
N LYS A 54 -30.28 -17.69 15.70
CA LYS A 54 -29.29 -17.61 16.80
C LYS A 54 -28.66 -16.23 16.96
N VAL A 55 -28.90 -15.30 16.04
CA VAL A 55 -28.17 -14.03 15.94
C VAL A 55 -29.12 -12.84 15.76
N ASP A 56 -28.70 -11.68 16.26
CA ASP A 56 -29.43 -10.41 16.09
C ASP A 56 -29.03 -9.71 14.78
N VAL A 57 -27.76 -9.86 14.38
CA VAL A 57 -27.18 -9.29 13.15
C VAL A 57 -26.45 -10.41 12.41
N LEU A 58 -26.70 -10.52 11.10
CA LEU A 58 -26.08 -11.49 10.21
C LEU A 58 -25.22 -10.76 9.17
N THR A 59 -23.96 -11.20 9.04
CA THR A 59 -23.04 -10.72 8.01
C THR A 59 -22.42 -11.87 7.23
N VAL A 60 -21.85 -11.57 6.07
CA VAL A 60 -21.24 -12.55 5.16
C VAL A 60 -19.76 -12.28 4.96
N GLU A 61 -18.94 -13.34 5.04
CA GLU A 61 -17.50 -13.26 4.72
C GLU A 61 -17.24 -13.42 3.22
N ILE A 62 -18.19 -13.96 2.46
CA ILE A 62 -18.08 -14.14 1.01
C ILE A 62 -19.38 -13.75 0.31
N GLU A 63 -19.27 -13.26 -0.91
CA GLU A 63 -20.41 -12.83 -1.73
C GLU A 63 -21.14 -14.00 -2.41
N HIS A 64 -20.61 -15.23 -2.38
CA HIS A 64 -21.22 -16.42 -3.00
C HIS A 64 -22.21 -17.14 -2.07
N VAL A 65 -23.16 -16.38 -1.53
CA VAL A 65 -24.21 -16.84 -0.61
C VAL A 65 -25.58 -16.85 -1.30
N ASN A 66 -26.54 -17.58 -0.73
CA ASN A 66 -27.91 -17.60 -1.24
C ASN A 66 -28.66 -16.32 -0.84
N VAL A 67 -28.67 -15.32 -1.73
CA VAL A 67 -29.27 -14.01 -1.47
C VAL A 67 -30.78 -14.07 -1.26
N ASP A 68 -31.48 -14.98 -1.93
CA ASP A 68 -32.93 -15.12 -1.79
C ASP A 68 -33.30 -15.52 -0.35
N VAL A 69 -32.51 -16.42 0.25
CA VAL A 69 -32.70 -16.83 1.66
C VAL A 69 -32.31 -15.70 2.61
N LEU A 70 -31.29 -14.89 2.29
CA LEU A 70 -30.92 -13.73 3.10
C LEU A 70 -32.05 -12.67 3.13
N GLU A 71 -32.74 -12.44 2.01
CA GLU A 71 -33.92 -11.58 1.94
C GLU A 71 -35.10 -12.16 2.73
N GLU A 72 -35.31 -13.48 2.63
CA GLU A 72 -36.33 -14.21 3.40
C GLU A 72 -36.09 -14.06 4.91
N VAL A 73 -34.90 -14.37 5.42
CA VAL A 73 -34.63 -14.31 6.87
C VAL A 73 -34.68 -12.88 7.40
N GLN A 74 -34.23 -11.89 6.63
CA GLN A 74 -34.33 -10.48 7.03
C GLN A 74 -35.79 -10.05 7.19
N SER A 75 -36.67 -10.50 6.29
CA SER A 75 -38.09 -10.11 6.31
C SER A 75 -38.94 -10.90 7.31
N SER A 76 -38.62 -12.17 7.54
CA SER A 76 -39.45 -13.09 8.34
C SER A 76 -38.98 -13.29 9.78
N HIS A 77 -37.67 -13.18 10.04
CA HIS A 77 -37.07 -13.43 11.36
C HIS A 77 -36.64 -12.14 12.08
N GLY A 78 -36.72 -10.99 11.40
CA GLY A 78 -36.37 -9.68 11.98
C GLY A 78 -34.86 -9.50 12.24
N VAL A 79 -34.02 -10.34 11.66
CA VAL A 79 -32.56 -10.27 11.76
C VAL A 79 -32.04 -9.20 10.80
N GLU A 80 -31.16 -8.31 11.26
CA GLU A 80 -30.51 -7.34 10.38
C GLU A 80 -29.44 -8.02 9.53
N VAL A 81 -29.48 -7.86 8.20
CA VAL A 81 -28.48 -8.44 7.28
C VAL A 81 -27.60 -7.35 6.68
N HIS A 82 -26.29 -7.51 6.85
CA HIS A 82 -25.28 -6.54 6.40
C HIS A 82 -24.12 -7.22 5.65
N PRO A 83 -23.70 -6.72 4.48
CA PRO A 83 -24.38 -5.72 3.63
C PRO A 83 -25.82 -6.15 3.30
N ASN A 84 -26.66 -5.21 2.88
CA ASN A 84 -28.06 -5.54 2.59
C ASN A 84 -28.12 -6.55 1.42
N PRO A 85 -29.02 -7.55 1.45
CA PRO A 85 -29.11 -8.56 0.41
C PRO A 85 -29.24 -7.99 -1.01
N SER A 86 -29.94 -6.86 -1.18
CA SER A 86 -30.06 -6.19 -2.48
C SER A 86 -28.71 -5.69 -3.04
N ALA A 87 -27.79 -5.25 -2.17
CA ALA A 87 -26.43 -4.88 -2.56
C ALA A 87 -25.62 -6.13 -2.97
N ILE A 88 -25.77 -7.24 -2.23
CA ILE A 88 -25.14 -8.52 -2.59
C ILE A 88 -25.62 -8.97 -3.98
N ARG A 89 -26.92 -8.85 -4.25
CA ARG A 89 -27.52 -9.20 -5.56
C ARG A 89 -26.93 -8.43 -6.73
N ILE A 90 -26.73 -7.12 -6.56
CA ILE A 90 -26.07 -6.28 -7.58
C ILE A 90 -24.63 -6.75 -7.80
N ILE A 91 -23.91 -7.08 -6.73
CA ILE A 91 -22.48 -7.39 -6.79
C ILE A 91 -22.19 -8.80 -7.30
N GLN A 92 -23.07 -9.77 -7.04
CA GLN A 92 -22.94 -11.13 -7.54
C GLN A 92 -22.94 -11.21 -9.08
N ASP A 93 -23.63 -10.29 -9.75
CA ASP A 93 -23.64 -10.16 -11.21
C ASP A 93 -22.74 -8.99 -11.64
N LYS A 94 -21.51 -9.31 -12.07
CA LYS A 94 -20.48 -8.33 -12.45
C LYS A 94 -20.91 -7.42 -13.60
N PHE A 95 -21.81 -7.88 -14.48
CA PHE A 95 -22.36 -7.03 -15.54
C PHE A 95 -23.35 -6.00 -14.95
N ARG A 96 -24.29 -6.45 -14.11
CA ARG A 96 -25.23 -5.54 -13.42
C ARG A 96 -24.53 -4.55 -12.50
N GLN A 97 -23.45 -4.98 -11.84
CA GLN A 97 -22.60 -4.09 -11.06
C GLN A 97 -22.05 -2.95 -11.92
N LYS A 98 -21.57 -3.23 -13.14
CA LYS A 98 -21.10 -2.18 -14.05
C LYS A 98 -22.22 -1.31 -14.61
N GLU A 99 -23.38 -1.88 -14.93
CA GLU A 99 -24.56 -1.09 -15.33
C GLU A 99 -24.95 -0.09 -14.23
N HIS A 100 -24.95 -0.55 -12.97
CA HIS A 100 -25.21 0.28 -11.80
C HIS A 100 -24.19 1.43 -11.69
N PHE A 101 -22.89 1.15 -11.79
CA PHE A 101 -21.85 2.19 -11.75
C PHE A 101 -21.92 3.16 -12.92
N LEU A 102 -22.18 2.66 -14.14
CA LEU A 102 -22.34 3.50 -15.32
C LEU A 102 -23.54 4.46 -15.16
N SER A 103 -24.64 4.01 -14.56
CA SER A 103 -25.82 4.85 -14.28
C SER A 103 -25.51 6.02 -13.34
N LEU A 104 -24.43 5.92 -12.55
CA LEU A 104 -23.94 6.94 -11.64
C LEU A 104 -22.80 7.78 -12.22
N SER A 105 -22.49 7.59 -13.52
CA SER A 105 -21.34 8.21 -14.18
C SER A 105 -19.99 7.86 -13.53
N LEU A 106 -19.90 6.74 -12.82
CA LEU A 106 -18.63 6.24 -12.31
C LEU A 106 -17.80 5.70 -13.48
N PRO A 107 -16.48 5.97 -13.49
CA PRO A 107 -15.64 5.56 -14.60
C PRO A 107 -15.45 4.04 -14.56
N VAL A 108 -15.90 3.33 -15.59
CA VAL A 108 -15.71 1.88 -15.78
C VAL A 108 -15.10 1.63 -17.16
N ALA A 109 -14.46 0.48 -17.35
CA ALA A 109 -14.05 0.05 -18.69
C ALA A 109 -15.27 -0.11 -19.61
N GLU A 110 -15.11 0.20 -20.91
CA GLU A 110 -16.15 -0.07 -21.91
C GLU A 110 -16.53 -1.56 -21.88
N PHE A 111 -17.82 -1.87 -21.81
CA PHE A 111 -18.31 -3.24 -21.64
C PHE A 111 -19.59 -3.49 -22.42
N LEU A 112 -19.80 -4.73 -22.84
CA LEU A 112 -20.98 -5.18 -23.59
C LEU A 112 -21.45 -6.56 -23.11
N PRO A 113 -22.77 -6.82 -23.10
CA PRO A 113 -23.28 -8.17 -22.88
C PRO A 113 -22.87 -9.07 -24.06
N VAL A 114 -22.61 -10.34 -23.80
CA VAL A 114 -22.26 -11.28 -24.86
C VAL A 114 -22.87 -12.65 -24.60
N ASP A 115 -23.57 -13.17 -25.61
CA ASP A 115 -24.01 -14.57 -25.58
C ASP A 115 -22.79 -15.48 -25.78
N SER A 116 -22.84 -16.67 -25.17
CA SER A 116 -21.75 -17.66 -25.22
C SER A 116 -21.70 -18.39 -26.56
N THR A 117 -21.60 -17.63 -27.66
CA THR A 117 -21.54 -18.11 -29.03
C THR A 117 -20.42 -17.42 -29.80
N ASP A 118 -19.83 -18.12 -30.76
CA ASP A 118 -18.73 -17.60 -31.58
C ASP A 118 -19.11 -16.29 -32.29
N ARG A 119 -20.29 -16.25 -32.90
CA ARG A 119 -20.79 -15.09 -33.63
C ARG A 119 -20.95 -13.87 -32.72
N ALA A 120 -21.49 -14.04 -31.52
CA ALA A 120 -21.69 -12.94 -30.57
C ALA A 120 -20.34 -12.39 -30.08
N ILE A 121 -19.40 -13.27 -29.74
CA ILE A 121 -18.04 -12.88 -29.32
C ILE A 121 -17.30 -12.15 -30.45
N THR A 122 -17.38 -12.66 -31.69
CA THR A 122 -16.80 -11.99 -32.87
C THR A 122 -17.39 -10.61 -33.09
N SER A 123 -18.71 -10.45 -32.96
CA SER A 123 -19.38 -9.15 -33.10
C SER A 123 -18.92 -8.15 -32.03
N VAL A 124 -18.82 -8.60 -30.78
CA VAL A 124 -18.36 -7.75 -29.67
C VAL A 124 -16.90 -7.37 -29.82
N ALA A 125 -16.04 -8.29 -30.29
CA ALA A 125 -14.64 -7.99 -30.62
C ALA A 125 -14.50 -6.94 -31.72
N GLY A 126 -15.41 -6.91 -32.69
CA GLY A 126 -15.47 -5.86 -33.71
C GLY A 126 -15.79 -4.45 -33.16
N VAL A 127 -16.45 -4.37 -31.99
CA VAL A 127 -16.81 -3.09 -31.35
C VAL A 127 -15.77 -2.67 -30.32
N LEU A 128 -15.38 -3.55 -29.40
CA LEU A 128 -14.45 -3.24 -28.31
C LEU A 128 -12.98 -3.26 -28.75
N GLY A 129 -12.69 -3.93 -29.86
CA GLY A 129 -11.32 -4.22 -30.31
C GLY A 129 -10.69 -5.40 -29.56
N LEU A 130 -9.50 -5.79 -30.02
CA LEU A 130 -8.66 -6.79 -29.38
C LEU A 130 -7.35 -6.15 -28.85
N PRO A 131 -6.79 -6.65 -27.73
CA PRO A 131 -7.36 -7.68 -26.88
C PRO A 131 -8.62 -7.20 -26.13
N LEU A 132 -9.46 -8.15 -25.69
CA LEU A 132 -10.58 -7.91 -24.79
C LEU A 132 -10.63 -8.97 -23.68
N MET A 133 -11.36 -8.68 -22.61
CA MET A 133 -11.56 -9.58 -21.49
C MET A 133 -12.99 -10.14 -21.53
N LEU A 134 -13.14 -11.45 -21.72
CA LEU A 134 -14.41 -12.15 -21.53
C LEU A 134 -14.54 -12.57 -20.07
N LYS A 135 -15.67 -12.27 -19.45
CA LYS A 135 -15.93 -12.60 -18.04
C LYS A 135 -17.28 -13.29 -17.86
N SER A 136 -17.30 -14.30 -17.00
CA SER A 136 -18.52 -14.86 -16.45
C SER A 136 -19.21 -13.79 -15.60
N ARG A 137 -20.52 -13.63 -15.77
CA ARG A 137 -21.29 -12.64 -15.01
C ARG A 137 -21.33 -12.94 -13.52
N THR A 138 -21.37 -14.22 -13.15
CA THR A 138 -21.51 -14.68 -11.76
C THR A 138 -20.42 -15.71 -11.42
N LEU A 139 -20.14 -15.89 -10.12
CA LEU A 139 -19.23 -16.92 -9.60
C LEU A 139 -17.78 -16.84 -10.14
N ALA A 140 -17.33 -15.64 -10.51
CA ALA A 140 -15.95 -15.35 -10.90
C ALA A 140 -15.14 -14.86 -9.68
N TYR A 141 -13.93 -15.41 -9.49
CA TYR A 141 -13.01 -15.05 -8.40
C TYR A 141 -11.58 -15.52 -8.71
N ASP A 142 -10.55 -14.83 -8.23
CA ASP A 142 -9.12 -15.19 -8.38
C ASP A 142 -8.78 -15.65 -9.82
N GLY A 143 -9.22 -14.89 -10.83
CA GLY A 143 -9.04 -15.17 -12.26
C GLY A 143 -9.99 -16.22 -12.87
N ARG A 144 -10.68 -17.04 -12.06
CA ARG A 144 -11.65 -18.02 -12.56
C ARG A 144 -12.86 -17.29 -13.15
N GLY A 145 -13.29 -17.77 -14.31
CA GLY A 145 -14.39 -17.15 -15.05
C GLY A 145 -13.94 -15.96 -15.90
N ASN A 146 -12.64 -15.70 -16.05
CA ASN A 146 -12.09 -14.69 -16.94
C ASN A 146 -11.29 -15.36 -18.07
N TYR A 147 -11.33 -14.80 -19.28
CA TYR A 147 -10.52 -15.24 -20.41
C TYR A 147 -10.08 -14.03 -21.25
N VAL A 148 -8.78 -13.89 -21.48
CA VAL A 148 -8.23 -12.81 -22.32
C VAL A 148 -8.25 -13.26 -23.77
N LEU A 149 -9.13 -12.64 -24.57
CA LEU A 149 -9.20 -12.89 -26.01
C LEU A 149 -8.26 -11.91 -26.71
N ARG A 150 -7.14 -12.43 -27.25
CA ARG A 150 -6.14 -11.64 -27.99
C ARG A 150 -6.36 -11.70 -29.49
N GLU A 151 -6.87 -12.83 -29.97
CA GLU A 151 -7.14 -13.12 -31.37
C GLU A 151 -8.48 -13.83 -31.53
N LEU A 152 -9.17 -13.64 -32.66
CA LEU A 152 -10.46 -14.30 -32.93
C LEU A 152 -10.32 -15.84 -33.04
N SER A 153 -9.14 -16.35 -33.37
CA SER A 153 -8.83 -17.78 -33.37
C SER A 153 -9.01 -18.45 -32.01
N GLN A 154 -8.95 -17.67 -30.91
CA GLN A 154 -9.04 -18.17 -29.53
C GLN A 154 -10.49 -18.27 -29.00
N ILE A 155 -11.50 -17.93 -29.80
CA ILE A 155 -12.90 -17.90 -29.36
C ILE A 155 -13.37 -19.26 -28.86
N GLN A 156 -13.02 -20.34 -29.55
CA GLN A 156 -13.42 -21.69 -29.14
C GLN A 156 -12.77 -22.09 -27.81
N ASP A 157 -11.52 -21.71 -27.58
CA ASP A 157 -10.82 -21.93 -26.33
C ASP A 157 -11.46 -21.14 -25.19
N ALA A 158 -11.86 -19.89 -25.44
CA ALA A 158 -12.57 -19.07 -24.47
C ALA A 158 -13.91 -19.67 -24.06
N LEU A 159 -14.70 -20.16 -25.04
CA LEU A 159 -15.98 -20.82 -24.78
C LEU A 159 -15.81 -22.09 -23.95
N ASN A 160 -14.79 -22.90 -24.28
CA ASN A 160 -14.46 -24.12 -23.55
C ASN A 160 -14.05 -23.80 -22.10
N ALA A 161 -13.22 -22.78 -21.90
CA ALA A 161 -12.73 -22.36 -20.58
C ALA A 161 -13.84 -21.77 -19.69
N LEU A 162 -14.80 -21.04 -20.27
CA LEU A 162 -15.86 -20.33 -19.53
C LEU A 162 -17.14 -21.17 -19.34
N GLY A 163 -17.28 -22.29 -20.05
CA GLY A 163 -18.26 -23.34 -19.73
C GLY A 163 -19.73 -22.94 -19.90
N GLY A 164 -20.08 -22.22 -20.97
CA GLY A 164 -21.48 -21.91 -21.35
C GLY A 164 -22.23 -20.97 -20.39
N ARG A 165 -21.57 -20.44 -19.36
CA ARG A 165 -22.15 -19.49 -18.40
C ARG A 165 -22.55 -18.19 -19.09
N PRO A 166 -23.47 -17.39 -18.53
CA PRO A 166 -23.73 -16.04 -19.02
C PRO A 166 -22.46 -15.19 -18.97
N LEU A 167 -22.13 -14.53 -20.08
CA LEU A 167 -20.90 -13.76 -20.24
C LEU A 167 -21.18 -12.27 -20.45
N TYR A 168 -20.14 -11.48 -20.26
CA TYR A 168 -20.00 -10.14 -20.81
C TYR A 168 -18.54 -9.91 -21.21
N ALA A 169 -18.29 -8.90 -22.04
CA ALA A 169 -16.95 -8.52 -22.46
C ALA A 169 -16.61 -7.12 -21.96
N GLU A 170 -15.33 -6.92 -21.62
CA GLU A 170 -14.74 -5.62 -21.35
C GLU A 170 -13.62 -5.34 -22.35
N LYS A 171 -13.51 -4.10 -22.79
CA LYS A 171 -12.33 -3.63 -23.49
C LYS A 171 -11.10 -3.80 -22.60
N TRP A 172 -10.01 -4.30 -23.17
CA TRP A 172 -8.77 -4.43 -22.42
C TRP A 172 -8.27 -3.07 -21.94
N VAL A 173 -8.03 -2.96 -20.64
CA VAL A 173 -7.54 -1.74 -20.01
C VAL A 173 -6.02 -1.79 -19.93
N SER A 174 -5.34 -0.90 -20.64
CA SER A 174 -3.87 -0.73 -20.53
C SER A 174 -3.52 0.13 -19.30
N PHE A 175 -3.69 -0.46 -18.11
CA PHE A 175 -3.36 0.18 -16.85
C PHE A 175 -1.86 0.14 -16.55
N VAL A 176 -1.39 1.07 -15.72
CA VAL A 176 -0.01 1.10 -15.19
C VAL A 176 0.06 0.62 -13.74
N LYS A 177 -1.05 0.66 -13.00
CA LYS A 177 -1.19 0.12 -11.65
C LYS A 177 -2.60 -0.38 -11.40
N GLU A 178 -2.74 -1.42 -10.58
CA GLU A 178 -4.00 -1.73 -9.91
C GLU A 178 -3.98 -1.07 -8.53
N ILE A 179 -5.09 -0.44 -8.17
CA ILE A 179 -5.24 0.25 -6.89
C ILE A 179 -6.55 -0.19 -6.23
N ALA A 180 -6.58 -0.16 -4.91
CA ALA A 180 -7.79 -0.48 -4.15
C ALA A 180 -8.04 0.53 -3.03
N VAL A 181 -9.31 0.70 -2.69
CA VAL A 181 -9.74 1.48 -1.52
C VAL A 181 -10.74 0.65 -0.73
N MET A 182 -10.42 0.41 0.55
CA MET A 182 -11.38 -0.12 1.50
C MET A 182 -12.20 1.04 2.05
N VAL A 183 -13.52 0.90 2.04
CA VAL A 183 -14.47 1.90 2.51
C VAL A 183 -15.35 1.26 3.57
N VAL A 184 -15.41 1.88 4.74
CA VAL A 184 -16.39 1.58 5.79
C VAL A 184 -17.65 2.36 5.47
N ARG A 185 -18.81 1.70 5.47
CA ARG A 185 -20.13 2.34 5.35
C ARG A 185 -20.93 2.04 6.61
N THR A 186 -21.44 3.07 7.28
CA THR A 186 -22.31 2.91 8.45
C THR A 186 -23.73 2.51 8.05
N ALA A 187 -24.54 2.09 9.03
CA ALA A 187 -25.97 1.89 8.81
C ALA A 187 -26.70 3.16 8.34
N THR A 188 -26.24 4.35 8.78
CA THR A 188 -26.74 5.67 8.35
C THR A 188 -26.31 6.07 6.94
N GLY A 189 -25.32 5.38 6.35
CA GLY A 189 -24.82 5.65 5.00
C GLY A 189 -23.59 6.55 4.93
N ASP A 190 -23.03 6.95 6.08
CA ASP A 190 -21.76 7.68 6.15
C ASP A 190 -20.60 6.77 5.72
N THR A 191 -19.62 7.34 5.02
CA THR A 191 -18.47 6.59 4.50
C THR A 191 -17.14 7.08 5.03
N PHE A 192 -16.26 6.15 5.35
CA PHE A 192 -14.89 6.41 5.79
C PHE A 192 -13.93 5.53 4.99
N SER A 193 -13.03 6.14 4.21
CA SER A 193 -12.07 5.40 3.40
C SER A 193 -10.75 5.18 4.14
N TYR A 194 -10.20 3.98 3.97
CA TYR A 194 -8.80 3.69 4.25
C TYR A 194 -7.89 4.34 3.19
N PRO A 195 -6.57 4.43 3.44
CA PRO A 195 -5.63 4.86 2.44
C PRO A 195 -5.71 4.01 1.17
N VAL A 196 -5.62 4.70 0.04
CA VAL A 196 -5.53 4.06 -1.27
C VAL A 196 -4.28 3.20 -1.26
N VAL A 197 -4.39 1.96 -1.76
CA VAL A 197 -3.26 1.04 -1.86
C VAL A 197 -2.99 0.70 -3.31
N GLU A 198 -1.76 0.35 -3.60
CA GLU A 198 -1.40 -0.37 -4.82
C GLU A 198 -1.48 -1.87 -4.56
N THR A 199 -2.04 -2.61 -5.50
CA THR A 199 -2.16 -4.07 -5.43
C THR A 199 -1.41 -4.68 -6.59
N VAL A 200 -0.57 -5.67 -6.31
CA VAL A 200 0.14 -6.44 -7.33
C VAL A 200 -0.46 -7.83 -7.39
N GLN A 201 -0.89 -8.24 -8.57
CA GLN A 201 -1.46 -9.55 -8.82
C GLN A 201 -0.41 -10.44 -9.48
N LYS A 202 -0.26 -11.68 -9.01
CA LYS A 202 0.49 -12.74 -9.70
C LYS A 202 -0.50 -13.85 -10.04
N ASP A 203 -0.55 -14.26 -11.30
CA ASP A 203 -1.49 -15.29 -11.80
C ASP A 203 -2.96 -15.01 -11.47
N ASN A 204 -3.37 -13.72 -11.49
CA ASN A 204 -4.70 -13.23 -11.09
C ASN A 204 -5.03 -13.40 -9.59
N ILE A 205 -4.01 -13.58 -8.74
CA ILE A 205 -4.14 -13.65 -7.28
C ILE A 205 -3.35 -12.50 -6.65
N CYS A 206 -3.95 -11.82 -5.69
CA CYS A 206 -3.28 -10.76 -4.94
C CYS A 206 -2.04 -11.30 -4.23
N HIS A 207 -0.89 -10.78 -4.67
CA HIS A 207 0.43 -11.18 -4.21
C HIS A 207 0.97 -10.17 -3.20
N LEU A 208 1.01 -8.88 -3.59
CA LEU A 208 1.47 -7.78 -2.74
C LEU A 208 0.44 -6.66 -2.65
N VAL A 209 0.48 -5.94 -1.53
CA VAL A 209 -0.30 -4.72 -1.32
C VAL A 209 0.63 -3.68 -0.72
N PHE A 210 0.63 -2.48 -1.25
CA PHE A 210 1.48 -1.37 -0.81
C PHE A 210 0.60 -0.23 -0.29
N ALA A 211 0.74 0.11 1.00
CA ALA A 211 0.04 1.22 1.65
C ALA A 211 0.99 2.32 2.16
N PRO A 212 0.74 3.62 1.89
CA PRO A 212 -0.27 4.15 0.96
C PRO A 212 0.17 3.99 -0.52
N LEU A 213 -0.70 4.31 -1.48
CA LEU A 213 -0.37 4.32 -2.92
C LEU A 213 0.79 5.29 -3.20
N ARG A 214 1.84 4.79 -3.87
CA ARG A 214 2.99 5.62 -4.27
C ARG A 214 2.69 6.32 -5.60
N SER A 215 2.61 7.65 -5.56
CA SER A 215 2.34 8.47 -6.74
C SER A 215 2.96 9.87 -6.66
N ARG A 216 3.40 10.39 -7.81
CA ARG A 216 3.83 11.78 -7.97
C ARG A 216 2.64 12.75 -8.12
N ASP A 217 1.48 12.24 -8.50
CA ASP A 217 0.24 13.03 -8.58
C ASP A 217 -0.37 13.19 -7.19
N THR A 218 -0.24 14.39 -6.63
CA THR A 218 -0.72 14.75 -5.29
C THR A 218 -2.24 14.67 -5.13
N GLY A 219 -3.01 14.76 -6.21
CA GLY A 219 -4.47 14.68 -6.19
C GLY A 219 -5.02 13.26 -6.38
N LEU A 220 -4.18 12.31 -6.81
CA LEU A 220 -4.63 10.98 -7.22
C LEU A 220 -5.35 10.22 -6.10
N MET A 221 -4.79 10.22 -4.89
CA MET A 221 -5.37 9.49 -3.76
C MET A 221 -6.75 10.04 -3.37
N ALA A 222 -6.93 11.37 -3.45
CA ALA A 222 -8.21 12.00 -3.17
C ALA A 222 -9.26 11.62 -4.21
N ARG A 223 -8.91 11.65 -5.51
CA ARG A 223 -9.81 11.21 -6.59
C ARG A 223 -10.20 9.74 -6.46
N ALA A 224 -9.25 8.86 -6.14
CA ALA A 224 -9.52 7.43 -5.94
C ALA A 224 -10.47 7.17 -4.76
N ARG A 225 -10.29 7.90 -3.64
CA ARG A 225 -11.21 7.82 -2.49
C ARG A 225 -12.60 8.32 -2.84
N ASP A 226 -12.71 9.44 -3.56
CA ASP A 226 -14.00 10.01 -3.94
C ASP A 226 -14.80 9.05 -4.86
N ILE A 227 -14.12 8.45 -5.85
CA ILE A 227 -14.71 7.41 -6.71
C ILE A 227 -15.18 6.22 -5.86
N ALA A 228 -14.33 5.71 -4.98
CA ALA A 228 -14.63 4.54 -4.16
C ALA A 228 -15.79 4.79 -3.19
N GLU A 229 -15.77 5.91 -2.48
CA GLU A 229 -16.83 6.27 -1.55
C GLU A 229 -18.15 6.54 -2.29
N THR A 230 -18.13 7.17 -3.47
CA THR A 230 -19.33 7.36 -4.29
C THR A 230 -19.93 6.03 -4.72
N ALA A 231 -19.09 5.10 -5.16
CA ALA A 231 -19.55 3.75 -5.53
C ALA A 231 -20.15 3.00 -4.33
N VAL A 232 -19.54 3.10 -3.15
CA VAL A 232 -20.03 2.42 -1.93
C VAL A 232 -21.28 3.09 -1.35
N ARG A 233 -21.40 4.43 -1.39
CA ARG A 233 -22.62 5.15 -0.96
C ARG A 233 -23.84 4.73 -1.77
N SER A 234 -23.65 4.35 -3.04
CA SER A 234 -24.73 3.89 -3.92
C SER A 234 -25.28 2.50 -3.57
N LEU A 235 -24.59 1.76 -2.72
CA LEU A 235 -25.00 0.44 -2.24
C LEU A 235 -25.65 0.58 -0.85
N SER A 236 -26.55 -0.34 -0.52
CA SER A 236 -27.25 -0.36 0.76
C SER A 236 -26.62 -1.32 1.78
N GLY A 237 -26.79 -1.03 3.06
CA GLY A 237 -26.30 -1.83 4.18
C GLY A 237 -25.00 -1.30 4.78
N ALA A 238 -24.63 -1.83 5.93
CA ALA A 238 -23.42 -1.44 6.65
C ALA A 238 -22.28 -2.43 6.43
N GLY A 239 -21.06 -2.02 6.76
CA GLY A 239 -19.89 -2.89 6.77
C GLY A 239 -18.70 -2.28 6.05
N VAL A 240 -17.84 -3.15 5.53
CA VAL A 240 -16.65 -2.76 4.77
C VAL A 240 -16.83 -3.24 3.36
N PHE A 241 -16.45 -2.40 2.41
CA PHE A 241 -16.46 -2.66 0.99
C PHE A 241 -15.05 -2.40 0.45
N CYS A 242 -14.60 -3.18 -0.52
CA CYS A 242 -13.39 -2.90 -1.27
C CYS A 242 -13.77 -2.50 -2.69
N VAL A 243 -13.22 -1.38 -3.15
CA VAL A 243 -13.33 -0.92 -4.53
C VAL A 243 -11.99 -1.12 -5.20
N GLU A 244 -11.94 -2.05 -6.16
CA GLU A 244 -10.76 -2.28 -6.99
C GLU A 244 -10.83 -1.43 -8.25
N MET A 245 -9.71 -0.84 -8.63
CA MET A 245 -9.62 0.13 -9.71
C MET A 245 -8.33 -0.03 -10.51
N PHE A 246 -8.39 0.38 -11.77
CA PHE A 246 -7.26 0.50 -12.67
C PHE A 246 -6.80 1.96 -12.77
N LEU A 247 -5.51 2.20 -12.62
CA LEU A 247 -4.87 3.49 -12.88
C LEU A 247 -4.20 3.46 -14.25
N LEU A 248 -4.58 4.37 -15.14
CA LEU A 248 -3.99 4.49 -16.48
C LEU A 248 -2.79 5.44 -16.47
N ALA A 249 -1.93 5.35 -17.49
CA ALA A 249 -0.78 6.24 -17.67
C ALA A 249 -1.17 7.73 -17.74
N SER A 250 -2.40 8.03 -18.18
CA SER A 250 -2.98 9.38 -18.20
C SER A 250 -3.34 9.94 -16.82
N GLY A 251 -3.32 9.12 -15.77
CA GLY A 251 -3.84 9.45 -14.44
C GLY A 251 -5.34 9.25 -14.26
N GLN A 252 -6.03 8.71 -15.28
CA GLN A 252 -7.43 8.29 -15.20
C GLN A 252 -7.58 7.03 -14.34
N ILE A 253 -8.66 6.96 -13.57
CA ILE A 253 -9.02 5.82 -12.73
C ILE A 253 -10.29 5.18 -13.29
N LEU A 254 -10.31 3.85 -13.43
CA LEU A 254 -11.49 3.08 -13.81
C LEU A 254 -11.82 2.07 -12.71
N VAL A 255 -13.06 1.99 -12.27
CA VAL A 255 -13.56 0.95 -11.36
C VAL A 255 -13.58 -0.39 -12.08
N ASN A 256 -12.84 -1.35 -11.53
CA ASN A 256 -12.85 -2.74 -11.98
C ASN A 256 -14.06 -3.45 -11.36
N GLU A 257 -14.09 -3.53 -10.03
CA GLU A 257 -15.15 -4.20 -9.28
C GLU A 257 -15.25 -3.75 -7.81
N ILE A 258 -16.35 -4.15 -7.15
CA ILE A 258 -16.55 -4.03 -5.69
C ILE A 258 -16.77 -5.40 -5.05
N ALA A 259 -16.15 -5.60 -3.89
CA ALA A 259 -16.44 -6.68 -2.95
C ALA A 259 -17.07 -6.13 -1.65
N PRO A 260 -18.24 -6.61 -1.18
CA PRO A 260 -18.97 -5.99 -0.09
C PRO A 260 -18.64 -6.65 1.25
N ARG A 261 -17.34 -6.76 1.53
CA ARG A 261 -16.79 -7.44 2.70
C ARG A 261 -15.38 -6.92 3.00
N PRO A 262 -14.84 -7.21 4.20
CA PRO A 262 -13.40 -7.14 4.41
C PRO A 262 -12.65 -7.87 3.30
N HIS A 263 -11.61 -7.24 2.79
CA HIS A 263 -10.94 -7.67 1.58
C HIS A 263 -9.46 -7.99 1.79
N ASN A 264 -8.90 -8.81 0.90
CA ASN A 264 -7.51 -9.22 0.95
C ASN A 264 -6.57 -8.01 0.92
N SER A 265 -6.82 -7.07 0.01
CA SER A 265 -6.08 -5.80 -0.09
C SER A 265 -6.22 -4.89 1.14
N GLY A 266 -7.08 -5.21 2.10
CA GLY A 266 -7.23 -4.50 3.37
C GLY A 266 -6.52 -5.15 4.55
N HIS A 267 -5.86 -6.31 4.40
CA HIS A 267 -5.27 -7.01 5.55
C HIS A 267 -4.17 -6.20 6.26
N TYR A 268 -3.43 -5.37 5.53
CA TYR A 268 -2.42 -4.46 6.10
C TYR A 268 -2.99 -3.54 7.20
N THR A 269 -4.30 -3.28 7.21
CA THR A 269 -4.95 -2.39 8.17
C THR A 269 -4.86 -2.90 9.62
N ILE A 270 -4.58 -4.19 9.84
CA ILE A 270 -4.40 -4.76 11.19
C ILE A 270 -3.19 -4.10 11.86
N GLU A 271 -2.04 -4.08 11.19
CA GLU A 271 -0.80 -3.53 11.75
C GLU A 271 -0.60 -2.05 11.44
N ALA A 272 -1.05 -1.57 10.28
CA ALA A 272 -0.65 -0.28 9.75
C ALA A 272 -1.63 0.86 10.03
N CYS A 273 -2.90 0.55 10.36
CA CYS A 273 -3.92 1.56 10.62
C CYS A 273 -4.29 1.64 12.11
N GLU A 274 -4.92 2.74 12.50
CA GLU A 274 -5.46 2.94 13.85
C GLU A 274 -6.58 1.94 14.18
N THR A 275 -7.41 1.59 13.20
CA THR A 275 -8.47 0.57 13.36
C THR A 275 -8.52 -0.35 12.15
N SER A 276 -8.46 -1.66 12.38
CA SER A 276 -8.48 -2.66 11.30
C SER A 276 -9.82 -2.67 10.55
N GLN A 277 -9.79 -3.09 9.28
CA GLN A 277 -11.03 -3.25 8.51
C GLN A 277 -12.02 -4.22 9.18
N TYR A 278 -11.54 -5.21 9.93
CA TYR A 278 -12.39 -6.19 10.61
C TYR A 278 -13.12 -5.57 11.78
N GLU A 279 -12.41 -4.79 12.59
CA GLU A 279 -13.01 -4.08 13.70
C GLU A 279 -13.99 -3.00 13.22
N ASN A 280 -13.62 -2.24 12.18
CA ASN A 280 -14.54 -1.27 11.59
C ASN A 280 -15.72 -1.92 10.88
N HIS A 281 -15.59 -3.13 10.33
CA HIS A 281 -16.73 -3.89 9.84
C HIS A 281 -17.70 -4.21 10.98
N LEU A 282 -17.21 -4.73 12.10
CA LEU A 282 -18.04 -5.01 13.29
C LEU A 282 -18.70 -3.73 13.83
N ARG A 283 -17.93 -2.64 13.96
CA ARG A 283 -18.46 -1.36 14.42
C ARG A 283 -19.56 -0.85 13.48
N ALA A 284 -19.37 -0.98 12.17
CA ALA A 284 -20.36 -0.54 11.19
C ALA A 284 -21.66 -1.35 11.25
N ILE A 285 -21.59 -2.68 11.27
CA ILE A 285 -22.78 -3.54 11.29
C ILE A 285 -23.51 -3.54 12.64
N LEU A 286 -22.84 -3.13 13.72
CA LEU A 286 -23.43 -3.00 15.06
C LEU A 286 -23.74 -1.54 15.44
N ALA A 287 -23.66 -0.61 14.50
CA ALA A 287 -23.89 0.83 14.71
C ALA A 287 -23.05 1.45 15.85
N LEU A 288 -21.83 0.95 16.07
CA LEU A 288 -20.86 1.51 17.00
C LEU A 288 -20.07 2.66 16.36
N PRO A 289 -19.45 3.56 17.15
CA PRO A 289 -18.58 4.60 16.62
C PRO A 289 -17.44 4.03 15.76
N ILE A 290 -17.34 4.51 14.52
CA ILE A 290 -16.29 4.08 13.58
C ILE A 290 -14.92 4.56 14.08
N GLY A 291 -13.95 3.63 14.09
CA GLY A 291 -12.57 3.94 14.44
C GLY A 291 -11.83 4.59 13.28
N SER A 292 -10.78 5.35 13.58
CA SER A 292 -9.99 6.06 12.57
C SER A 292 -9.42 5.08 11.52
N THR A 293 -9.57 5.44 10.25
CA THR A 293 -8.99 4.69 9.12
C THR A 293 -7.57 5.13 8.78
N ALA A 294 -7.01 6.09 9.54
CA ALA A 294 -5.68 6.64 9.28
C ALA A 294 -4.57 5.59 9.45
N LEU A 295 -3.52 5.71 8.64
CA LEU A 295 -2.26 5.00 8.87
C LEU A 295 -1.60 5.55 10.14
N LYS A 296 -1.14 4.65 11.00
CA LYS A 296 -0.31 4.96 12.17
C LYS A 296 1.19 4.74 11.91
N VAL A 297 1.53 4.20 10.74
CA VAL A 297 2.90 3.99 10.27
C VAL A 297 3.13 4.74 8.95
N PRO A 298 4.35 5.24 8.67
CA PRO A 298 4.62 5.95 7.41
C PRO A 298 4.46 5.07 6.17
N SER A 299 4.80 3.77 6.28
CA SER A 299 4.83 2.85 5.16
C SER A 299 4.50 1.42 5.61
N ALA A 300 3.72 0.71 4.80
CA ALA A 300 3.43 -0.69 4.99
C ALA A 300 3.32 -1.44 3.65
N ALA A 301 3.55 -2.74 3.72
CA ALA A 301 3.19 -3.67 2.67
C ALA A 301 2.66 -4.98 3.23
N MET A 302 1.76 -5.62 2.49
CA MET A 302 1.27 -6.96 2.80
C MET A 302 1.68 -7.93 1.69
N LEU A 303 2.17 -9.11 2.08
CA LEU A 303 2.52 -10.24 1.23
C LEU A 303 1.58 -11.40 1.53
N ASN A 304 0.87 -11.90 0.53
CA ASN A 304 0.08 -13.11 0.69
C ASN A 304 0.96 -14.36 0.72
N ILE A 305 0.61 -15.28 1.63
CA ILE A 305 1.22 -16.61 1.70
C ILE A 305 0.25 -17.60 1.06
N LEU A 306 0.65 -18.18 -0.07
CA LEU A 306 -0.05 -19.27 -0.72
C LEU A 306 0.55 -20.61 -0.33
N GLY A 307 -0.26 -21.67 -0.34
CA GLY A 307 0.26 -23.03 -0.27
C GLY A 307 1.07 -23.34 -1.53
N ALA A 308 2.26 -23.91 -1.37
CA ALA A 308 3.13 -24.34 -2.47
C ALA A 308 2.98 -25.85 -2.75
N SER A 309 2.87 -26.64 -1.68
CA SER A 309 2.73 -28.10 -1.71
C SER A 309 1.67 -28.56 -0.70
N ASN A 310 1.49 -29.88 -0.55
CA ASN A 310 0.65 -30.46 0.50
C ASN A 310 1.34 -30.47 1.87
N ASP A 311 2.61 -30.07 1.94
CA ASP A 311 3.38 -30.00 3.18
C ASP A 311 3.31 -28.59 3.80
N MET A 312 3.00 -28.53 5.09
CA MET A 312 2.98 -27.30 5.88
C MET A 312 4.37 -26.89 6.39
N SER A 313 5.38 -27.77 6.29
CA SER A 313 6.71 -27.54 6.85
C SER A 313 7.41 -26.32 6.23
N GLU A 314 7.39 -26.19 4.91
CA GLU A 314 7.95 -25.07 4.16
C GLU A 314 7.31 -23.74 4.58
N LEU A 315 5.98 -23.71 4.62
CA LEU A 315 5.21 -22.53 5.02
C LEU A 315 5.49 -22.16 6.48
N THR A 316 5.59 -23.15 7.37
CA THR A 316 5.89 -22.93 8.78
C THR A 316 7.31 -22.39 8.96
N ASN A 317 8.28 -22.89 8.20
CA ASN A 317 9.65 -22.39 8.22
C ASN A 317 9.74 -20.96 7.66
N PHE A 318 9.02 -20.67 6.58
CA PHE A 318 8.90 -19.33 6.03
C PHE A 318 8.25 -18.36 7.02
N ALA A 319 7.17 -18.77 7.68
CA ALA A 319 6.54 -18.00 8.75
C ALA A 319 7.53 -17.71 9.90
N LYS A 320 8.33 -18.70 10.32
CA LYS A 320 9.38 -18.51 11.34
C LYS A 320 10.46 -17.52 10.90
N LEU A 321 10.91 -17.60 9.64
CA LEU A 321 11.84 -16.63 9.07
C LEU A 321 11.22 -15.23 9.10
N ALA A 322 9.97 -15.10 8.68
CA ALA A 322 9.28 -13.82 8.66
C ALA A 322 9.17 -13.17 10.05
N LEU A 323 9.00 -13.97 11.12
CA LEU A 323 9.04 -13.47 12.49
C LEU A 323 10.38 -12.84 12.89
N SER A 324 11.48 -13.15 12.18
CA SER A 324 12.79 -12.52 12.41
C SER A 324 12.98 -11.20 11.65
N VAL A 325 12.11 -10.88 10.69
CA VAL A 325 12.19 -9.66 9.88
C VAL A 325 11.61 -8.47 10.67
N PRO A 326 12.38 -7.38 10.90
CA PRO A 326 11.89 -6.24 11.67
C PRO A 326 10.61 -5.64 11.07
N GLY A 327 9.59 -5.42 11.92
CA GLY A 327 8.31 -4.84 11.50
C GLY A 327 7.39 -5.80 10.75
N ALA A 328 7.76 -7.07 10.55
CA ALA A 328 6.90 -8.09 9.98
C ALA A 328 5.97 -8.70 11.05
N SER A 329 4.69 -8.90 10.69
CA SER A 329 3.69 -9.60 11.48
C SER A 329 3.08 -10.71 10.65
N VAL A 330 3.09 -11.93 11.18
CA VAL A 330 2.64 -13.12 10.46
C VAL A 330 1.23 -13.50 10.90
N HIS A 331 0.35 -13.72 9.93
CA HIS A 331 -1.02 -14.18 10.14
C HIS A 331 -1.25 -15.49 9.38
N LEU A 332 -1.32 -16.61 10.10
CA LEU A 332 -1.69 -17.91 9.52
C LEU A 332 -3.15 -18.24 9.87
N TYR A 333 -3.92 -18.72 8.91
CA TYR A 333 -5.37 -18.85 9.05
C TYR A 333 -5.82 -20.19 9.67
N GLY A 334 -4.92 -21.03 10.19
CA GLY A 334 -5.30 -22.31 10.81
C GLY A 334 -5.96 -23.31 9.84
N LYS A 335 -5.74 -23.18 8.53
CA LYS A 335 -6.29 -24.11 7.53
C LYS A 335 -5.57 -25.47 7.63
N ALA A 336 -6.32 -26.55 7.81
CA ALA A 336 -5.77 -27.89 7.98
C ALA A 336 -5.06 -28.43 6.73
N GLU A 337 -5.57 -28.13 5.53
CA GLU A 337 -4.98 -28.57 4.27
C GLU A 337 -4.19 -27.45 3.60
N CYS A 338 -2.91 -27.70 3.31
CA CYS A 338 -2.12 -26.91 2.38
C CYS A 338 -2.37 -27.42 0.95
N ARG A 339 -2.70 -26.52 0.01
CA ARG A 339 -2.88 -26.87 -1.41
C ARG A 339 -2.30 -25.76 -2.26
N LYS A 340 -1.75 -26.11 -3.44
CA LYS A 340 -1.18 -25.14 -4.37
C LYS A 340 -2.17 -24.02 -4.69
N GLY A 341 -1.75 -22.77 -4.49
CA GLY A 341 -2.57 -21.57 -4.75
C GLY A 341 -3.62 -21.25 -3.68
N ARG A 342 -3.78 -22.08 -2.64
CA ARG A 342 -4.70 -21.76 -1.53
C ARG A 342 -4.09 -20.67 -0.65
N LYS A 343 -4.81 -19.58 -0.37
CA LYS A 343 -4.39 -18.54 0.58
C LYS A 343 -4.30 -19.12 1.99
N MET A 344 -3.10 -19.26 2.54
CA MET A 344 -2.83 -19.89 3.84
C MET A 344 -2.61 -18.86 4.95
N GLY A 345 -2.20 -17.66 4.58
CA GLY A 345 -1.91 -16.58 5.51
C GLY A 345 -1.49 -15.32 4.78
N HIS A 346 -1.02 -14.34 5.54
CA HIS A 346 -0.33 -13.16 5.01
C HIS A 346 0.74 -12.69 6.00
N ILE A 347 1.65 -11.86 5.50
CA ILE A 347 2.63 -11.13 6.29
C ILE A 347 2.42 -9.65 6.03
N THR A 348 2.26 -8.86 7.07
CA THR A 348 2.31 -7.40 6.97
C THR A 348 3.67 -6.91 7.45
N VAL A 349 4.38 -6.16 6.63
CA VAL A 349 5.61 -5.45 7.00
C VAL A 349 5.28 -3.97 7.17
N THR A 350 5.67 -3.38 8.29
CA THR A 350 5.57 -1.94 8.56
C THR A 350 6.96 -1.34 8.70
N ALA A 351 7.14 -0.09 8.27
CA ALA A 351 8.43 0.59 8.34
C ALA A 351 8.30 2.12 8.34
N ASN A 352 9.42 2.79 8.60
CA ASN A 352 9.48 4.25 8.58
C ASN A 352 9.62 4.84 7.18
N SER A 353 9.87 3.99 6.17
CA SER A 353 10.09 4.39 4.78
C SER A 353 9.78 3.25 3.82
N ASP A 354 9.53 3.59 2.56
CA ASP A 354 9.33 2.57 1.53
C ASP A 354 10.63 1.80 1.21
N ALA A 355 11.80 2.43 1.35
CA ALA A 355 13.08 1.73 1.19
C ALA A 355 13.29 0.62 2.23
N GLU A 356 12.92 0.88 3.49
CA GLU A 356 12.91 -0.16 4.53
C GLU A 356 11.91 -1.27 4.21
N ILE A 357 10.71 -0.93 3.68
CA ILE A 357 9.76 -1.93 3.19
C ILE A 357 10.38 -2.78 2.09
N SER A 358 11.01 -2.15 1.08
CA SER A 358 11.61 -2.87 -0.04
C SER A 358 12.69 -3.84 0.44
N ALA A 359 13.64 -3.38 1.27
CA ALA A 359 14.69 -4.23 1.80
C ALA A 359 14.15 -5.45 2.59
N ARG A 360 13.13 -5.23 3.42
CA ARG A 360 12.52 -6.29 4.24
C ARG A 360 11.68 -7.26 3.42
N LEU A 361 10.87 -6.74 2.49
CA LEU A 361 10.12 -7.57 1.55
C LEU A 361 11.04 -8.37 0.65
N HIS A 362 12.14 -7.80 0.18
CA HIS A 362 13.09 -8.50 -0.68
C HIS A 362 13.68 -9.72 0.07
N GLN A 363 14.03 -9.57 1.35
CA GLN A 363 14.44 -10.70 2.19
C GLN A 363 13.35 -11.79 2.28
N LEU A 364 12.08 -11.40 2.44
CA LEU A 364 10.96 -12.35 2.49
C LEU A 364 10.75 -13.05 1.13
N LEU A 365 10.69 -12.29 0.05
CA LEU A 365 10.42 -12.83 -1.28
C LEU A 365 11.54 -13.77 -1.76
N GLN A 366 12.79 -13.52 -1.38
CA GLN A 366 13.90 -14.45 -1.64
C GLN A 366 13.69 -15.84 -1.06
N HIS A 367 12.91 -15.96 0.02
CA HIS A 367 12.65 -17.20 0.74
C HIS A 367 11.20 -17.67 0.62
N LEU A 368 10.41 -17.06 -0.27
CA LEU A 368 9.00 -17.39 -0.44
C LEU A 368 8.85 -18.81 -1.00
N PRO A 369 8.09 -19.71 -0.34
CA PRO A 369 7.87 -21.06 -0.84
C PRO A 369 7.16 -21.08 -2.19
N GLY A 370 7.63 -21.91 -3.12
CA GLY A 370 7.04 -22.05 -4.45
C GLY A 370 7.31 -20.86 -5.38
N ARG A 371 8.30 -20.02 -5.07
CA ARG A 371 8.84 -19.01 -5.99
C ARG A 371 9.43 -19.68 -7.23
N ASP A 372 9.16 -19.10 -8.40
CA ASP A 372 9.81 -19.49 -9.65
C ASP A 372 11.16 -18.76 -9.77
N ASP A 373 12.21 -19.44 -10.25
CA ASP A 373 13.55 -18.81 -10.39
C ASP A 373 13.54 -17.61 -11.37
N ASP A 374 12.56 -17.58 -12.28
CA ASP A 374 12.32 -16.50 -13.25
C ASP A 374 11.45 -15.34 -12.69
N ASP A 375 11.00 -15.40 -11.42
CA ASP A 375 10.29 -14.27 -10.80
C ASP A 375 11.24 -13.08 -10.64
N ASP A 376 11.01 -12.05 -11.44
CA ASP A 376 11.64 -10.75 -11.34
C ASP A 376 11.20 -10.03 -10.05
N LEU A 377 11.89 -10.34 -8.95
CA LEU A 377 11.69 -9.69 -7.65
C LEU A 377 11.78 -8.16 -7.74
N ASP A 378 12.66 -7.67 -8.61
CA ASP A 378 12.96 -6.25 -8.71
C ASP A 378 11.84 -5.47 -9.42
N SER A 379 10.98 -6.15 -10.19
CA SER A 379 9.82 -5.53 -10.87
C SER A 379 8.81 -4.91 -9.90
N HIS A 380 8.72 -5.41 -8.67
CA HIS A 380 7.74 -4.98 -7.67
C HIS A 380 8.38 -4.56 -6.34
N VAL A 381 9.54 -5.11 -6.01
CA VAL A 381 10.31 -4.81 -4.80
C VAL A 381 11.77 -4.64 -5.19
N PRO A 382 12.14 -3.49 -5.78
CA PRO A 382 13.52 -3.26 -6.21
C PRO A 382 14.45 -3.43 -5.01
N ALA A 383 15.55 -4.16 -5.22
CA ALA A 383 16.61 -4.26 -4.23
C ALA A 383 17.05 -2.85 -3.76
N ALA A 384 17.46 -2.75 -2.49
CA ALA A 384 18.11 -1.53 -2.01
C ALA A 384 19.31 -1.25 -2.92
N PRO A 385 19.45 -0.05 -3.51
CA PRO A 385 20.51 0.17 -4.48
C PRO A 385 21.89 0.03 -3.86
N GLU A 386 22.80 -0.47 -4.70
CA GLU A 386 24.21 -0.22 -4.49
C GLU A 386 24.49 1.27 -4.74
N PRO A 387 25.30 1.95 -3.90
CA PRO A 387 25.63 3.36 -4.10
C PRO A 387 26.18 3.62 -5.51
N GLY A 388 25.44 4.37 -6.34
CA GLY A 388 25.72 4.60 -7.76
C GLY A 388 24.93 5.78 -8.38
N GLU A 389 25.25 6.14 -9.63
CA GLU A 389 24.89 7.37 -10.38
C GLU A 389 23.67 8.19 -9.89
N GLY A 390 23.90 9.11 -8.95
CA GLY A 390 22.99 10.23 -8.61
C GLY A 390 21.68 9.86 -7.88
N ARG A 391 21.37 8.59 -7.67
CA ARG A 391 20.23 8.13 -6.85
C ARG A 391 20.65 6.91 -6.05
N SER A 392 20.45 6.95 -4.74
CA SER A 392 20.66 5.77 -3.88
C SER A 392 19.38 4.99 -3.59
N HIS A 393 18.21 5.44 -4.05
CA HIS A 393 16.92 4.68 -4.02
C HIS A 393 15.91 5.21 -5.04
N GLU A 394 15.03 4.34 -5.56
CA GLU A 394 13.86 4.77 -6.35
C GLU A 394 12.82 5.54 -5.52
N GLN A 395 12.89 5.38 -4.20
CA GLN A 395 12.01 5.97 -3.18
C GLN A 395 12.86 6.59 -2.06
N PRO A 396 13.45 7.77 -2.29
CA PRO A 396 14.36 8.41 -1.36
C PRO A 396 13.63 8.94 -0.11
N LEU A 397 14.34 9.01 1.02
CA LEU A 397 13.91 9.73 2.22
C LEU A 397 14.45 11.16 2.28
N VAL A 398 15.63 11.39 1.69
CA VAL A 398 16.28 12.71 1.66
C VAL A 398 16.45 13.17 0.22
N GLY A 399 16.03 14.40 -0.07
CA GLY A 399 16.25 15.02 -1.36
C GLY A 399 17.47 15.92 -1.30
N VAL A 400 18.55 15.61 -2.01
CA VAL A 400 19.73 16.46 -2.13
C VAL A 400 19.66 17.20 -3.46
N ILE A 401 19.43 18.51 -3.40
CA ILE A 401 19.29 19.35 -4.59
C ILE A 401 20.32 20.47 -4.62
N MET A 402 20.72 20.85 -5.83
CA MET A 402 21.66 21.94 -6.04
C MET A 402 21.29 22.81 -7.24
N GLY A 403 21.73 24.07 -7.22
CA GLY A 403 21.39 25.06 -8.25
C GLY A 403 22.15 24.86 -9.56
N SER A 404 23.37 24.32 -9.49
CA SER A 404 24.19 23.93 -10.63
C SER A 404 25.08 22.73 -10.28
N ASP A 405 25.60 22.08 -11.31
CA ASP A 405 26.69 21.10 -11.24
C ASP A 405 27.96 21.62 -10.52
N SER A 406 28.28 22.92 -10.62
CA SER A 406 29.39 23.54 -9.89
C SER A 406 29.28 23.43 -8.37
N ASP A 407 28.07 23.25 -7.84
CA ASP A 407 27.82 23.09 -6.40
C ASP A 407 28.09 21.66 -5.92
N LEU A 408 28.20 20.69 -6.84
CA LEU A 408 28.32 19.27 -6.53
C LEU A 408 29.45 18.94 -5.54
N PRO A 409 30.68 19.49 -5.66
CA PRO A 409 31.76 19.19 -4.72
C PRO A 409 31.41 19.51 -3.26
N VAL A 410 30.59 20.54 -3.02
CA VAL A 410 30.13 20.95 -1.69
C VAL A 410 28.99 20.07 -1.17
N MET A 411 28.18 19.51 -2.08
CA MET A 411 27.02 18.70 -1.74
C MET A 411 27.33 17.21 -1.57
N LEU A 412 28.37 16.69 -2.24
CA LEU A 412 28.80 15.29 -2.12
C LEU A 412 29.06 14.83 -0.67
N PRO A 413 29.66 15.64 0.23
CA PRO A 413 29.78 15.25 1.64
C PRO A 413 28.44 14.97 2.33
N ALA A 414 27.34 15.62 1.94
CA ALA A 414 26.02 15.31 2.48
C ALA A 414 25.58 13.90 2.07
N ALA A 415 25.72 13.57 0.79
CA ALA A 415 25.41 12.26 0.23
C ALA A 415 26.23 11.15 0.93
N ARG A 416 27.54 11.35 1.12
CA ARG A 416 28.41 10.40 1.82
C ARG A 416 28.00 10.14 3.27
N ILE A 417 27.50 11.16 3.97
CA ILE A 417 26.94 10.98 5.30
C ILE A 417 25.66 10.13 5.22
N LEU A 418 24.77 10.42 4.28
CA LEU A 418 23.55 9.63 4.11
C LEU A 418 23.88 8.16 3.78
N ASP A 419 24.88 7.90 2.93
CA ASP A 419 25.40 6.55 2.66
C ASP A 419 25.87 5.85 3.95
N ARG A 420 26.67 6.54 4.78
CA ARG A 420 27.19 6.00 6.04
C ARG A 420 26.07 5.58 7.00
N PHE A 421 24.99 6.35 7.05
CA PHE A 421 23.82 6.06 7.88
C PHE A 421 22.76 5.20 7.17
N ARG A 422 23.05 4.73 5.94
CA ARG A 422 22.13 3.95 5.09
C ARG A 422 20.77 4.63 4.92
N VAL A 423 20.77 5.96 4.84
CA VAL A 423 19.58 6.76 4.59
C VAL A 423 19.44 6.92 3.08
N PRO A 424 18.35 6.43 2.47
CA PRO A 424 18.14 6.53 1.03
C PRO A 424 17.91 7.99 0.62
N TYR A 425 18.52 8.40 -0.50
CA TYR A 425 18.45 9.75 -1.01
C TYR A 425 18.44 9.82 -2.53
N GLU A 426 17.97 10.95 -3.04
CA GLU A 426 18.17 11.35 -4.43
C GLU A 426 19.10 12.55 -4.48
N LEU A 427 19.95 12.63 -5.51
CA LEU A 427 20.82 13.77 -5.75
C LEU A 427 20.57 14.31 -7.17
N THR A 428 20.11 15.56 -7.29
CA THR A 428 19.78 16.12 -8.62
C THR A 428 19.95 17.64 -8.68
N ILE A 429 19.96 18.17 -9.91
CA ILE A 429 20.04 19.60 -10.16
C ILE A 429 18.63 20.18 -10.30
N VAL A 430 18.35 21.23 -9.53
CA VAL A 430 17.11 22.01 -9.55
C VAL A 430 17.48 23.48 -9.40
N SER A 431 17.31 24.26 -10.48
CA SER A 431 17.73 25.66 -10.49
C SER A 431 16.53 26.58 -10.24
N ALA A 432 16.57 27.34 -9.13
CA ALA A 432 15.50 28.29 -8.81
C ALA A 432 15.31 29.37 -9.88
N HIS A 433 16.38 29.80 -10.53
CA HIS A 433 16.35 30.92 -11.47
C HIS A 433 16.22 30.46 -12.93
N ARG A 434 16.69 29.25 -13.27
CA ARG A 434 16.70 28.76 -14.67
C ARG A 434 15.59 27.75 -14.95
N THR A 435 15.12 27.00 -13.94
CA THR A 435 14.08 25.98 -14.09
C THR A 435 13.02 26.08 -12.98
N PRO A 436 12.34 27.24 -12.83
CA PRO A 436 11.41 27.50 -11.72
C PRO A 436 10.23 26.51 -11.66
N ASP A 437 9.67 26.09 -12.80
CA ASP A 437 8.57 25.12 -12.83
C ASP A 437 9.00 23.75 -12.30
N ARG A 438 10.23 23.31 -12.62
CA ARG A 438 10.81 22.07 -12.09
C ARG A 438 10.98 22.17 -10.57
N LEU A 439 11.40 23.32 -10.05
CA LEU A 439 11.50 23.57 -8.61
C LEU A 439 10.14 23.47 -7.93
N VAL A 440 9.10 24.13 -8.47
CA VAL A 440 7.74 24.08 -7.94
C VAL A 440 7.24 22.63 -7.89
N ALA A 441 7.39 21.90 -9.01
CA ALA A 441 7.00 20.50 -9.11
C ALA A 441 7.76 19.62 -8.12
N TYR A 442 9.07 19.81 -7.99
CA TYR A 442 9.92 19.05 -7.06
C TYR A 442 9.50 19.25 -5.61
N ALA A 443 9.37 20.51 -5.17
CA ALA A 443 9.09 20.87 -3.78
C ALA A 443 7.69 20.42 -3.35
N ARG A 444 6.66 20.67 -4.17
CA ARG A 444 5.27 20.29 -3.86
C ARG A 444 5.04 18.78 -3.88
N SER A 445 5.73 18.06 -4.75
CA SER A 445 5.63 16.60 -4.81
C SER A 445 6.54 15.88 -3.80
N ALA A 446 7.40 16.58 -3.06
CA ALA A 446 8.40 15.94 -2.21
C ALA A 446 7.78 15.03 -1.14
N ALA A 447 6.88 15.54 -0.30
CA ALA A 447 6.27 14.73 0.77
C ALA A 447 5.42 13.56 0.22
N PRO A 448 4.57 13.75 -0.81
CA PRO A 448 3.84 12.63 -1.44
C PRO A 448 4.73 11.57 -2.08
N ARG A 449 5.95 11.93 -2.52
CA ARG A 449 6.96 10.98 -3.03
C ARG A 449 7.68 10.19 -1.92
N GLY A 450 7.37 10.45 -0.65
CA GLY A 450 7.99 9.77 0.50
C GLY A 450 9.20 10.49 1.09
N LEU A 451 9.62 11.64 0.54
CA LEU A 451 10.69 12.43 1.13
C LEU A 451 10.27 12.96 2.51
N ARG A 452 11.24 13.03 3.41
CA ARG A 452 11.07 13.50 4.80
C ARG A 452 11.94 14.70 5.13
N VAL A 453 13.03 14.91 4.40
CA VAL A 453 13.93 16.07 4.54
C VAL A 453 14.46 16.47 3.16
N ILE A 454 14.67 17.76 2.92
CA ILE A 454 15.35 18.26 1.71
C ILE A 454 16.62 19.00 2.13
N ILE A 455 17.75 18.67 1.50
CA ILE A 455 19.02 19.40 1.59
C ILE A 455 19.19 20.17 0.29
N ALA A 456 19.28 21.50 0.36
CA ALA A 456 19.38 22.38 -0.80
C ALA A 456 20.66 23.22 -0.74
N GLY A 457 21.51 23.09 -1.76
CA GLY A 457 22.75 23.86 -1.90
C GLY A 457 22.66 24.91 -3.00
N ALA A 458 23.10 26.14 -2.72
CA ALA A 458 23.22 27.18 -3.74
C ALA A 458 24.28 28.23 -3.38
N GLY A 459 24.93 28.77 -4.41
CA GLY A 459 25.85 29.90 -4.31
C GLY A 459 25.28 31.21 -4.87
N GLY A 460 25.86 32.35 -4.47
CA GLY A 460 25.47 33.68 -4.97
C GLY A 460 24.13 34.16 -4.40
N ALA A 461 23.20 34.57 -5.27
CA ALA A 461 21.80 34.86 -4.91
C ALA A 461 21.03 33.56 -4.60
N ALA A 462 21.46 32.87 -3.55
CA ALA A 462 21.19 31.47 -3.19
C ALA A 462 19.74 31.20 -2.75
N HIS A 463 18.76 31.52 -3.60
CA HIS A 463 17.33 31.43 -3.29
C HIS A 463 16.78 30.01 -3.22
N LEU A 464 17.52 29.00 -3.70
CA LEU A 464 17.03 27.62 -3.83
C LEU A 464 16.44 27.07 -2.52
N PRO A 465 17.14 27.11 -1.36
CA PRO A 465 16.59 26.55 -0.12
C PRO A 465 15.32 27.27 0.33
N GLY A 466 15.32 28.61 0.26
CA GLY A 466 14.19 29.42 0.68
C GLY A 466 12.94 29.22 -0.17
N MET A 467 13.12 29.13 -1.49
CA MET A 467 12.01 28.87 -2.41
C MET A 467 11.41 27.48 -2.22
N VAL A 468 12.24 26.48 -1.95
CA VAL A 468 11.77 25.11 -1.67
C VAL A 468 11.00 25.09 -0.35
N ALA A 469 11.52 25.72 0.71
CA ALA A 469 10.85 25.81 2.01
C ALA A 469 9.48 26.50 1.92
N ALA A 470 9.30 27.44 1.00
CA ALA A 470 8.01 28.12 0.80
C ALA A 470 6.92 27.23 0.16
N MET A 471 7.30 26.07 -0.41
CA MET A 471 6.42 25.24 -1.22
C MET A 471 6.23 23.82 -0.66
N THR A 472 6.82 23.52 0.50
CA THR A 472 6.76 22.20 1.13
C THR A 472 6.63 22.31 2.64
N ALA A 473 5.92 21.36 3.25
CA ALA A 473 5.85 21.22 4.70
C ALA A 473 7.05 20.44 5.27
N LEU A 474 7.92 19.87 4.42
CA LEU A 474 9.10 19.14 4.86
C LEU A 474 10.16 20.11 5.41
N PRO A 475 10.95 19.68 6.41
CA PRO A 475 12.14 20.40 6.81
C PRO A 475 13.11 20.60 5.64
N VAL A 476 13.57 21.83 5.45
CA VAL A 476 14.59 22.19 4.45
C VAL A 476 15.87 22.63 5.15
N ILE A 477 16.96 21.98 4.78
CA ILE A 477 18.31 22.30 5.22
C ILE A 477 19.00 23.07 4.09
N GLY A 478 19.46 24.28 4.38
CA GLY A 478 20.16 25.12 3.42
C GLY A 478 21.67 25.02 3.59
N VAL A 479 22.37 24.74 2.48
CA VAL A 479 23.85 24.72 2.40
C VAL A 479 24.31 25.93 1.61
N PRO A 480 24.85 26.97 2.27
CA PRO A 480 25.45 28.09 1.57
C PRO A 480 26.70 27.63 0.82
N VAL A 481 26.70 27.75 -0.51
CA VAL A 481 27.87 27.43 -1.33
C VAL A 481 28.69 28.69 -1.53
N LYS A 482 30.00 28.59 -1.34
CA LYS A 482 30.95 29.68 -1.55
C LYS A 482 30.99 30.06 -3.03
N GLY A 483 30.49 31.25 -3.34
CA GLY A 483 30.63 31.88 -4.66
C GLY A 483 32.03 32.47 -4.87
N SER A 484 32.26 32.99 -6.08
CA SER A 484 33.50 33.71 -6.42
C SER A 484 33.62 35.07 -5.74
N SER A 485 32.51 35.63 -5.28
CA SER A 485 32.44 36.92 -4.59
C SER A 485 31.97 36.72 -3.15
N LEU A 486 32.40 37.60 -2.24
CA LEU A 486 31.95 37.69 -0.84
C LEU A 486 32.13 36.40 0.00
N ASP A 487 32.97 35.47 -0.44
CA ASP A 487 33.32 34.23 0.26
C ASP A 487 32.12 33.37 0.72
N GLY A 488 30.97 33.49 0.06
CA GLY A 488 29.73 32.78 0.41
C GLY A 488 28.92 33.42 1.53
N VAL A 489 29.31 34.59 2.03
CA VAL A 489 28.53 35.36 3.02
C VAL A 489 27.20 35.83 2.43
N ASP A 490 27.19 36.15 1.14
CA ASP A 490 26.00 36.43 0.36
C ASP A 490 25.04 35.22 0.33
N SER A 491 25.57 34.02 0.03
CA SER A 491 24.80 32.77 0.09
C SER A 491 24.25 32.53 1.50
N LEU A 492 25.08 32.72 2.53
CA LEU A 492 24.69 32.50 3.93
C LEU A 492 23.54 33.43 4.33
N HIS A 493 23.69 34.74 4.07
CA HIS A 493 22.66 35.72 4.38
C HIS A 493 21.38 35.43 3.59
N SER A 494 21.48 35.05 2.32
CA SER A 494 20.31 34.69 1.50
C SER A 494 19.53 33.50 2.05
N ILE A 495 20.19 32.55 2.71
CA ILE A 495 19.56 31.31 3.18
C ILE A 495 19.08 31.45 4.63
N VAL A 496 19.84 32.15 5.49
CA VAL A 496 19.49 32.31 6.92
C VAL A 496 18.43 33.39 7.14
N GLN A 497 18.36 34.42 6.30
CA GLN A 497 17.41 35.54 6.44
C GLN A 497 16.07 35.26 5.76
N MET A 498 15.37 34.23 6.23
CA MET A 498 14.05 33.88 5.69
C MET A 498 12.92 34.70 6.31
N PRO A 499 11.87 35.03 5.53
CA PRO A 499 10.67 35.69 6.06
C PRO A 499 9.97 34.84 7.13
N ARG A 500 9.25 35.52 8.03
CA ARG A 500 8.45 34.88 9.09
C ARG A 500 7.52 33.82 8.48
N GLY A 501 7.56 32.60 9.04
CA GLY A 501 6.72 31.49 8.63
C GLY A 501 7.37 30.51 7.64
N ILE A 502 8.54 30.82 7.08
CA ILE A 502 9.25 29.96 6.11
C ILE A 502 10.66 29.62 6.61
N PRO A 503 10.80 28.82 7.68
CA PRO A 503 12.10 28.54 8.27
C PRO A 503 12.97 27.67 7.35
N VAL A 504 14.28 27.96 7.30
CA VAL A 504 15.30 27.11 6.70
C VAL A 504 16.38 26.81 7.74
N ALA A 505 16.69 25.53 7.95
CA ALA A 505 17.78 25.13 8.84
C ALA A 505 19.12 25.31 8.12
N THR A 506 19.80 26.43 8.37
CA THR A 506 21.01 26.80 7.63
C THR A 506 22.26 26.24 8.30
N VAL A 507 23.10 25.53 7.55
CA VAL A 507 24.43 25.09 8.02
C VAL A 507 25.52 26.09 7.62
N ALA A 508 26.74 25.87 8.11
CA ALA A 508 27.89 26.70 7.74
C ALA A 508 28.20 26.64 6.23
N ILE A 509 28.88 27.68 5.74
CA ILE A 509 29.31 27.77 4.34
C ILE A 509 30.12 26.54 3.95
N ASN A 510 29.82 25.97 2.78
CA ASN A 510 30.40 24.76 2.22
C ASN A 510 30.24 23.48 3.07
N ASN A 511 29.36 23.47 4.07
CA ASN A 511 29.30 22.36 5.03
C ASN A 511 28.23 21.31 4.67
N GLY A 512 28.40 20.63 3.54
CA GLY A 512 27.55 19.50 3.15
C GLY A 512 27.51 18.38 4.19
N THR A 513 28.63 18.11 4.88
CA THR A 513 28.72 17.10 5.94
C THR A 513 27.69 17.33 7.05
N ASN A 514 27.65 18.55 7.61
CA ASN A 514 26.69 18.89 8.65
C ASN A 514 25.25 18.91 8.14
N ALA A 515 25.04 19.22 6.86
CA ALA A 515 23.71 19.11 6.27
C ALA A 515 23.21 17.66 6.23
N GLY A 516 24.07 16.72 5.83
CA GLY A 516 23.77 15.29 5.90
C GLY A 516 23.49 14.83 7.34
N LEU A 517 24.34 15.21 8.30
CA LEU A 517 24.17 14.84 9.71
C LEU A 517 22.89 15.43 10.31
N LEU A 518 22.56 16.67 9.97
CA LEU A 518 21.33 17.32 10.42
C LEU A 518 20.11 16.64 9.83
N ALA A 519 20.15 16.22 8.56
CA ALA A 519 19.07 15.43 7.96
C ALA A 519 18.87 14.11 8.70
N VAL A 520 19.95 13.38 9.01
CA VAL A 520 19.88 12.16 9.84
C VAL A 520 19.25 12.43 11.20
N ARG A 521 19.62 13.53 11.88
CA ARG A 521 19.04 13.89 13.19
C ARG A 521 17.54 14.25 13.10
N ILE A 522 17.12 14.93 12.04
CA ILE A 522 15.71 15.22 11.80
C ILE A 522 14.93 13.91 11.61
N LEU A 523 15.46 12.97 10.82
CA LEU A 523 14.84 11.65 10.64
C LEU A 523 14.84 10.84 11.94
N ALA A 524 15.90 10.92 12.74
CA ALA A 524 16.04 10.21 14.00
C ALA A 524 14.96 10.57 15.03
N ALA A 525 14.37 11.77 14.95
CA ALA A 525 13.24 12.16 15.80
C ALA A 525 12.03 11.21 15.65
N GLY A 526 11.85 10.60 14.48
CA GLY A 526 10.83 9.58 14.22
C GLY A 526 11.39 8.16 14.06
N ASN A 527 12.70 7.95 14.19
CA ASN A 527 13.35 6.66 13.97
C ASN A 527 14.40 6.36 15.06
N PRO A 528 14.06 5.55 16.08
CA PRO A 528 14.97 5.20 17.16
C PRO A 528 16.26 4.49 16.73
N SER A 529 16.30 3.82 15.56
CA SER A 529 17.54 3.19 15.10
C SER A 529 18.59 4.24 14.74
N LEU A 530 18.17 5.31 14.05
CA LEU A 530 19.07 6.40 13.66
C LEU A 530 19.60 7.19 14.86
N VAL A 531 18.86 7.21 15.98
CA VAL A 531 19.37 7.78 17.24
C VAL A 531 20.60 7.01 17.71
N ARG A 532 20.54 5.67 17.73
CA ARG A 532 21.66 4.81 18.12
C ARG A 532 22.83 4.92 17.15
N ASP A 533 22.55 4.90 15.85
CA ASP A 533 23.60 5.08 14.82
C ASP A 533 24.31 6.43 14.98
N MET A 534 23.58 7.49 15.37
CA MET A 534 24.13 8.81 15.64
C MET A 534 24.95 8.84 16.93
N GLU A 535 24.51 8.17 17.99
CA GLU A 535 25.31 8.01 19.22
C GLU A 535 26.64 7.29 18.94
N ASP A 536 26.61 6.23 18.13
CA ASP A 536 27.82 5.50 17.75
C ASP A 536 28.73 6.30 16.83
N TYR A 537 28.17 7.12 15.94
CA TYR A 537 28.92 8.12 15.18
C TYR A 537 29.64 9.11 16.10
N LEU A 538 28.96 9.64 17.13
CA LEU A 538 29.53 10.58 18.09
C LEU A 538 30.66 9.95 18.92
N LYS A 539 30.48 8.72 19.41
CA LYS A 539 31.55 7.95 20.07
C LYS A 539 32.74 7.71 19.14
N GLY A 540 32.48 7.52 17.84
CA GLY A 540 33.51 7.39 16.83
C GLY A 540 34.37 8.65 16.69
N LEU A 541 33.75 9.84 16.69
CA LEU A 541 34.46 11.13 16.66
C LEU A 541 35.33 11.33 17.90
N GLU A 542 34.80 10.99 19.08
CA GLU A 542 35.56 11.04 20.34
C GLU A 542 36.82 10.17 20.26
N LYS A 543 36.68 8.92 19.83
CA LYS A 543 37.81 8.00 19.65
C LYS A 543 38.83 8.53 18.64
N GLU A 544 38.38 9.13 17.55
CA GLU A 544 39.28 9.73 16.54
C GLU A 544 40.10 10.87 17.15
N VAL A 545 39.46 11.78 17.90
CA VAL A 545 40.13 12.90 18.56
C VAL A 545 41.11 12.40 19.61
N LEU A 546 40.71 11.46 20.47
CA LEU A 546 41.59 10.86 21.48
C LEU A 546 42.79 10.17 20.82
N GLY A 547 42.61 9.45 19.72
CA GLY A 547 43.71 8.86 18.96
C GLY A 547 44.67 9.89 18.38
N LYS A 548 44.17 11.05 17.93
CA LYS A 548 45.01 12.19 17.50
C LYS A 548 45.78 12.80 18.67
N VAL A 549 45.15 12.93 19.85
CA VAL A 549 45.78 13.39 21.09
C VAL A 549 46.92 12.44 21.48
N GLU A 550 46.66 11.15 21.59
CA GLU A 550 47.68 10.14 21.93
C GLU A 550 48.83 10.14 20.91
N LYS A 551 48.53 10.26 19.61
CA LYS A 551 49.55 10.37 18.56
C LYS A 551 50.41 11.62 18.75
N LEU A 552 49.78 12.77 19.01
CA LEU A 552 50.46 14.05 19.23
C LEU A 552 51.35 14.02 20.48
N GLU A 553 50.86 13.44 21.59
CA GLU A 553 51.63 13.26 22.83
C GLU A 553 52.82 12.33 22.62
N ARG A 554 52.66 11.27 21.81
CA ARG A 554 53.72 10.28 21.55
C ARG A 554 54.84 10.81 20.66
N ILE A 555 54.52 11.55 19.58
CA ILE A 555 55.52 11.99 18.59
C ILE A 555 55.95 13.45 18.77
N GLY A 556 55.26 14.21 19.63
CA GLY A 556 55.48 15.63 19.83
C GLY A 556 54.91 16.49 18.68
N TRP A 557 54.58 17.75 18.99
CA TRP A 557 53.95 18.66 18.03
C TRP A 557 54.86 19.02 16.84
N GLU A 558 56.18 19.03 17.02
CA GLU A 558 57.16 19.34 15.97
C GLU A 558 57.18 18.30 14.85
N SER A 559 56.89 17.03 15.18
CA SER A 559 56.88 15.92 14.22
C SER A 559 55.47 15.53 13.75
N TYR A 560 54.43 16.21 14.25
CA TYR A 560 53.04 15.92 13.91
C TYR A 560 52.64 16.55 12.59
N LYS A 561 52.39 15.71 11.56
CA LYS A 561 51.84 16.17 10.29
C LYS A 561 50.32 16.23 10.37
N VAL A 562 49.76 17.41 10.14
CA VAL A 562 48.31 17.61 9.99
C VAL A 562 47.88 17.02 8.65
N GLU A 563 47.02 16.01 8.67
CA GLU A 563 46.34 15.54 7.48
C GLU A 563 45.29 16.60 7.08
N SER A 564 45.38 17.11 5.85
CA SER A 564 44.39 18.04 5.30
C SER A 564 43.06 17.31 5.09
N ILE A 565 41.97 17.92 5.61
CA ILE A 565 40.58 17.42 5.57
C ILE A 565 40.00 17.51 4.16
#